data_AF-A0A816HM79-F1
#
_entry.id   AF-A0A816HM79-F1
#
_cell.length_a   1.000
_cell.length_b   1.000
_cell.length_c   1.000
_cell.angle_alpha   90.00
_cell.angle_beta   90.00
_cell.angle_gamma   90.00
#
_symmetry.space_group_name_H-M   'P 1'
#
loop_
_entity.id
_entity.type
_entity.pdbx_description
1 polymer ?
#
loop_
_entity_poly.entity_id
_entity_poly.type
_entity_poly.pdbx_seq_one_letter_code
_entity_poly.pdbx_strand_id
1 'polypeptide(L)'
;MAFDLWKTFHKGFSIYVCEIRERLPYYALYAWGMPVLIVLIGIVLDAKNASLKPCYGRYFRGCYDVCFHTNNDAPLQGCWIESALMRFLLFGVPVAIILVVNFIFYALTVRSIRRGLKSVRVQVERKFQRKKQVVPGEHDVKIYMRMAVLAG
;
A
#
# COMPACT_ATOMS: atom_id res chain seq x y z
N MET A 1 -4.20 2.10 -0.92
CA MET A 1 -3.40 1.11 -1.64
C MET A 1 -2.83 0.01 -0.75
N ALA A 2 -1.94 0.28 0.22
CA ALA A 2 -1.35 -0.82 1.02
C ALA A 2 -2.37 -1.60 1.86
N PHE A 3 -3.44 -0.94 2.30
CA PHE A 3 -4.57 -1.60 2.99
C PHE A 3 -5.23 -2.69 2.13
N ASP A 4 -5.52 -2.40 0.85
CA ASP A 4 -6.17 -3.38 -0.05
C ASP A 4 -5.27 -4.58 -0.31
N LEU A 5 -3.97 -4.35 -0.47
CA LEU A 5 -2.98 -5.42 -0.58
C LEU A 5 -3.01 -6.31 0.67
N TRP A 6 -2.87 -5.72 1.86
CA TRP A 6 -2.91 -6.49 3.10
C TRP A 6 -4.20 -7.30 3.24
N LYS A 7 -5.36 -6.67 3.00
CA LYS A 7 -6.66 -7.32 3.10
C LYS A 7 -6.80 -8.50 2.14
N THR A 8 -6.28 -8.37 0.91
CA THR A 8 -6.30 -9.43 -0.10
C THR A 8 -5.45 -10.63 0.33
N PHE A 9 -4.23 -10.38 0.83
CA PHE A 9 -3.34 -11.47 1.26
C PHE A 9 -3.71 -12.07 2.62
N HIS A 10 -4.42 -11.34 3.46
CA HIS A 10 -4.83 -11.83 4.79
C HIS A 10 -5.99 -12.83 4.72
N LYS A 11 -6.97 -12.61 3.83
CA LYS A 11 -8.16 -13.49 3.69
C LYS A 11 -7.93 -14.76 2.85
N GLY A 12 -6.68 -15.03 2.45
CA GLY A 12 -6.36 -16.02 1.42
C GLY A 12 -6.62 -15.46 0.02
N PHE A 13 -5.97 -16.00 -1.01
CA PHE A 13 -5.95 -15.53 -2.41
C PHE A 13 -7.33 -15.52 -3.14
N SER A 14 -8.43 -15.23 -2.46
CA SER A 14 -9.77 -15.11 -3.04
C SER A 14 -10.07 -13.62 -3.27
N ILE A 15 -9.82 -13.15 -4.49
CA ILE A 15 -10.18 -11.80 -4.91
C ILE A 15 -11.68 -11.83 -5.28
N TYR A 16 -12.54 -11.32 -4.41
CA TYR A 16 -13.93 -11.03 -4.77
C TYR A 16 -13.97 -9.71 -5.55
N VAL A 17 -13.87 -9.81 -6.89
CA VAL A 17 -13.82 -8.66 -7.82
C VAL A 17 -15.04 -7.73 -7.67
N CYS A 18 -16.21 -8.27 -7.29
CA CYS A 18 -17.42 -7.48 -7.06
C CYS A 18 -17.32 -6.51 -5.86
N GLU A 19 -16.67 -6.91 -4.76
CA GLU A 19 -16.58 -6.11 -3.53
C GLU A 19 -15.66 -4.88 -3.69
N ILE A 20 -14.79 -4.89 -4.71
CA ILE A 20 -13.89 -3.78 -5.03
C ILE A 20 -14.67 -2.63 -5.69
N ARG A 21 -15.62 -2.94 -6.57
CA ARG A 21 -16.36 -1.94 -7.36
C ARG A 21 -17.18 -0.99 -6.49
N GLU A 22 -17.79 -1.50 -5.43
CA GLU A 22 -18.60 -0.72 -4.49
C GLU A 22 -17.77 0.22 -3.61
N ARG A 23 -16.48 -0.08 -3.41
CA ARG A 23 -15.58 0.73 -2.57
C ARG A 23 -14.80 1.80 -3.32
N LEU A 24 -14.65 1.64 -4.64
CA LEU A 24 -13.99 2.62 -5.51
C LEU A 24 -14.48 4.07 -5.32
N PRO A 25 -15.79 4.38 -5.26
CA PRO A 25 -16.23 5.77 -5.08
C PRO A 25 -15.78 6.36 -3.74
N TYR A 26 -15.78 5.58 -2.66
CA TYR A 26 -15.29 6.04 -1.35
C TYR A 26 -13.79 6.29 -1.36
N TYR A 27 -13.01 5.45 -2.05
CA TYR A 27 -11.58 5.67 -2.22
C TYR A 27 -11.28 6.90 -3.07
N ALA A 28 -12.06 7.16 -4.13
CA ALA A 28 -11.94 8.36 -4.93
C ALA A 28 -12.27 9.62 -4.11
N LEU A 29 -13.39 9.61 -3.37
CA LEU A 29 -13.75 10.72 -2.48
C LEU A 29 -12.67 11.00 -1.43
N TYR A 30 -12.06 9.96 -0.85
CA TYR A 30 -10.93 10.14 0.07
C TYR A 30 -9.70 10.72 -0.65
N ALA A 31 -9.32 10.15 -1.80
CA ALA A 31 -8.12 10.54 -2.54
C ALA A 31 -8.18 11.97 -3.08
N TRP A 32 -9.37 12.43 -3.49
CA TRP A 32 -9.58 13.78 -4.02
C TRP A 32 -10.05 14.77 -2.96
N GLY A 33 -10.92 14.34 -2.04
CA GLY A 33 -11.49 15.20 -1.02
C GLY A 33 -10.47 15.66 0.02
N MET A 34 -9.54 14.78 0.43
CA MET A 34 -8.52 15.15 1.43
C MET A 34 -7.56 16.25 0.92
N PRO A 35 -6.95 16.14 -0.28
CA PRO A 35 -6.15 17.23 -0.83
C PRO A 35 -6.92 18.53 -1.01
N VAL A 36 -8.16 18.46 -1.52
CA VAL A 36 -9.02 19.65 -1.67
C VAL A 36 -9.27 20.32 -0.32
N LEU A 37 -9.58 19.55 0.72
CA LEU A 37 -9.82 20.07 2.06
C LEU A 37 -8.56 20.71 2.65
N ILE A 38 -7.39 20.11 2.48
CA ILE A 38 -6.11 20.67 2.93
C ILE A 38 -5.83 22.02 2.26
N VAL A 39 -6.02 22.11 0.93
CA VAL A 39 -5.81 23.35 0.18
C VAL A 39 -6.83 24.42 0.57
N LEU A 40 -8.10 24.05 0.75
CA LEU A 40 -9.15 24.97 1.19
C LEU A 40 -8.84 25.58 2.57
N ILE A 41 -8.36 24.77 3.52
CA ILE A 41 -7.92 25.27 4.83
C ILE A 41 -6.79 26.28 4.65
N GLY A 42 -5.82 25.98 3.79
CA GLY A 42 -4.72 26.88 3.46
C GLY A 42 -5.19 28.22 2.91
N ILE A 43 -6.11 28.20 1.94
CA ILE A 43 -6.71 29.40 1.35
C ILE A 43 -7.47 30.22 2.39
N VAL A 44 -8.24 29.57 3.29
CA VAL A 44 -9.00 30.26 4.34
C VAL A 44 -8.05 30.94 5.35
N LEU A 45 -6.94 30.28 5.71
CA LEU A 45 -5.94 30.86 6.61
C LEU A 45 -5.25 32.08 5.98
N ASP A 46 -4.94 32.01 4.68
CA ASP A 46 -4.40 33.13 3.92
C ASP A 46 -5.42 34.28 3.79
N ALA A 47 -6.68 33.98 3.48
CA ALA A 47 -7.75 34.99 3.34
C ALA A 47 -8.06 35.73 4.65
N LYS A 48 -7.96 35.04 5.80
CA LYS A 48 -8.18 35.63 7.12
C LYS A 48 -6.96 36.37 7.68
N ASN A 49 -5.84 36.43 6.95
CA ASN A 49 -4.58 37.00 7.44
C ASN A 49 -4.16 36.45 8.81
N ALA A 50 -4.33 35.14 9.03
CA ALA A 50 -3.93 34.51 10.28
C ALA A 50 -2.41 34.67 10.53
N SER A 51 -1.98 34.73 11.79
CA SER A 51 -0.55 34.84 12.15
C SER A 51 0.28 33.68 11.60
N LEU A 52 -0.34 32.51 11.46
CA LEU A 52 0.21 31.34 10.80
C LEU A 52 -0.51 31.22 9.45
N LYS A 53 0.10 31.72 8.38
CA LYS A 53 -0.44 31.64 7.03
C LYS A 53 0.53 30.92 6.09
N PRO A 54 0.06 29.98 5.24
CA PRO A 54 0.91 29.22 4.34
C PRO A 54 1.50 30.06 3.19
N CYS A 55 0.90 31.21 2.87
CA CYS A 55 1.33 32.08 1.76
C CYS A 55 1.35 31.34 0.43
N TYR A 56 0.20 30.84 -0.03
CA TYR A 56 0.07 30.19 -1.34
C TYR A 56 0.30 31.19 -2.48
N GLY A 57 1.55 31.31 -2.92
CA GLY A 57 1.94 32.28 -3.95
C GLY A 57 1.72 33.73 -3.51
N ARG A 58 2.34 34.68 -4.23
CA ARG A 58 2.31 36.12 -3.92
C ARG A 58 0.93 36.80 -4.01
N TYR A 59 -0.17 36.05 -4.08
CA TYR A 59 -1.51 36.56 -4.34
C TYR A 59 -2.19 37.19 -3.11
N PHE A 60 -1.78 36.84 -1.89
CA PHE A 60 -2.38 37.33 -0.64
C PHE A 60 -1.51 38.36 0.10
N ARG A 61 -2.17 39.40 0.62
CA ARG A 61 -1.52 40.58 1.25
C ARG A 61 -0.75 40.17 2.53
N GLY A 62 0.44 40.73 2.72
CA GLY A 62 1.26 40.44 3.90
C GLY A 62 2.15 39.19 3.82
N CYS A 63 2.31 38.59 2.64
CA CYS A 63 3.32 37.58 2.36
C CYS A 63 4.45 38.29 1.59
N TYR A 64 5.43 38.83 2.32
CA TYR A 64 6.58 39.52 1.75
C TYR A 64 7.83 38.65 1.86
N ASP A 65 8.51 38.54 0.72
CA ASP A 65 9.66 37.72 0.33
C ASP A 65 10.59 37.15 1.42
N VAL A 66 10.84 35.84 1.29
CA VAL A 66 12.20 35.28 1.39
C VAL A 66 12.51 34.55 0.07
N CYS A 67 12.33 35.22 -1.07
CA CYS A 67 12.89 34.75 -2.33
C CYS A 67 14.12 35.59 -2.68
N PHE A 68 15.24 34.89 -2.82
CA PHE A 68 16.53 35.36 -3.32
C PHE A 68 16.37 36.15 -4.63
N HIS A 69 16.84 37.39 -4.64
CA HIS A 69 16.85 38.25 -5.82
C HIS A 69 18.08 37.88 -6.67
N THR A 70 17.91 37.18 -7.80
CA THR A 70 18.95 37.11 -8.84
C THR A 70 18.61 38.09 -9.93
N ASN A 71 19.57 38.93 -10.29
CA ASN A 71 19.37 40.09 -11.17
C ASN A 71 19.10 39.76 -12.65
N ASN A 72 19.06 38.50 -13.08
CA ASN A 72 18.86 38.14 -14.48
C ASN A 72 17.77 37.06 -14.63
N ASP A 73 16.73 37.43 -15.37
CA ASP A 73 15.80 36.65 -16.19
C ASP A 73 15.23 35.31 -15.68
N ALA A 74 13.90 35.35 -15.52
CA ALA A 74 12.94 34.28 -15.25
C ALA A 74 12.97 33.64 -13.86
N PRO A 75 12.26 34.21 -12.87
CA PRO A 75 11.92 33.45 -11.69
C PRO A 75 10.79 32.49 -12.06
N LEU A 76 11.09 31.20 -12.22
CA LEU A 76 10.07 30.16 -12.05
C LEU A 76 9.63 30.21 -10.57
N GLN A 77 8.74 31.14 -10.24
CA GLN A 77 8.06 31.16 -8.96
C GLN A 77 7.08 29.99 -8.95
N GLY A 78 7.53 28.85 -8.44
CA GLY A 78 6.63 27.79 -8.04
C GLY A 78 5.65 28.38 -7.02
N CYS A 79 4.36 28.40 -7.35
CA CYS A 79 3.31 28.77 -6.40
C CYS A 79 3.21 27.66 -5.35
N TRP A 80 4.11 27.70 -4.37
CA TRP A 80 4.24 26.69 -3.32
C TRP A 80 4.16 27.32 -1.92
N ILE A 81 4.00 26.47 -0.91
CA ILE A 81 3.93 26.87 0.49
C ILE A 81 5.32 27.30 0.96
N GLU A 82 5.46 28.59 1.26
CA GLU A 82 6.75 29.21 1.63
C GLU A 82 7.12 28.97 3.10
N SER A 83 6.14 29.03 4.00
CA SER A 83 6.40 28.85 5.43
C SER A 83 6.82 27.41 5.72
N ALA A 84 8.05 27.23 6.24
CA ALA A 84 8.61 25.91 6.56
C ALA A 84 7.71 25.11 7.52
N LEU A 85 7.13 25.79 8.50
CA LEU A 85 6.22 25.19 9.47
C LEU A 85 4.88 24.79 8.81
N MET A 86 4.31 25.64 7.96
CA MET A 86 3.07 25.30 7.25
C MET A 86 3.26 24.23 6.20
N ARG A 87 4.39 24.23 5.50
CA ARG A 87 4.77 23.17 4.56
C ARG A 87 4.86 21.83 5.31
N PHE A 88 5.45 21.83 6.50
CA PHE A 88 5.49 20.62 7.33
C PHE A 88 4.09 20.21 7.80
N LEU A 89 3.26 21.13 8.29
CA LEU A 89 1.94 20.79 8.83
C LEU A 89 0.91 20.38 7.75
N LEU A 90 0.81 21.14 6.66
CA LEU A 90 -0.21 20.92 5.62
C LEU A 90 0.19 19.81 4.63
N PHE A 91 1.48 19.60 4.42
CA PHE A 91 1.97 18.58 3.48
C PHE A 91 2.75 17.48 4.19
N GLY A 92 3.74 17.85 5.01
CA GLY A 92 4.62 16.89 5.69
C GLY A 92 3.89 15.92 6.61
N VAL A 93 3.00 16.41 7.48
CA VAL A 93 2.26 15.59 8.45
C VAL A 93 1.32 14.60 7.75
N PRO A 94 0.44 15.01 6.82
CA PRO A 94 -0.39 14.07 6.07
C PRO A 94 0.43 13.00 5.34
N VAL A 95 1.53 13.39 4.70
CA VAL A 95 2.42 12.45 4.00
C VAL A 95 3.07 11.48 4.99
N ALA A 96 3.59 11.96 6.12
CA ALA A 96 4.19 11.11 7.14
C ALA A 96 3.18 10.09 7.70
N ILE A 97 1.95 10.51 7.98
CA ILE A 97 0.88 9.62 8.43
C ILE A 97 0.60 8.54 7.37
N ILE A 98 0.45 8.93 6.10
CA ILE A 98 0.21 7.99 5.00
C ILE A 98 1.36 6.99 4.86
N LEU A 99 2.62 7.44 4.99
CA LEU A 99 3.79 6.56 4.93
C LEU A 99 3.81 5.56 6.08
N VAL A 100 3.60 6.01 7.32
CA VAL A 100 3.56 5.14 8.50
C VAL A 100 2.47 4.09 8.37
N VAL A 101 1.25 4.52 8.00
CA VAL A 101 0.11 3.60 7.83
C VAL A 101 0.37 2.59 6.70
N ASN A 102 0.88 3.05 5.55
CA ASN A 102 1.25 2.14 4.46
C ASN A 102 2.36 1.17 4.87
N PHE A 103 3.36 1.62 5.63
CA PHE A 103 4.44 0.76 6.12
C PHE A 103 3.92 -0.35 7.04
N ILE A 104 3.01 -0.03 7.97
CA ILE A 104 2.37 -1.01 8.84
C ILE A 104 1.63 -2.05 7.99
N PHE A 105 0.79 -1.61 7.04
CA PHE A 105 0.07 -2.54 6.17
C PHE A 105 1.00 -3.37 5.29
N TYR A 106 2.09 -2.79 4.80
CA TYR A 106 3.09 -3.52 4.04
C TYR A 106 3.75 -4.61 4.89
N ALA A 107 4.16 -4.29 6.12
CA ALA A 107 4.74 -5.27 7.04
C ALA A 107 3.76 -6.41 7.36
N LEU A 108 2.47 -6.10 7.56
CA LEU A 108 1.42 -7.10 7.75
C LEU A 108 1.22 -7.96 6.49
N THR A 109 1.25 -7.35 5.31
CA THR A 109 1.17 -8.04 4.01
C THR A 109 2.31 -9.03 3.83
N VAL A 110 3.55 -8.63 4.10
CA VAL A 110 4.72 -9.52 4.02
C VAL A 110 4.56 -10.69 4.99
N ARG A 111 4.07 -10.45 6.22
CA ARG A 111 3.82 -11.51 7.20
C ARG A 111 2.72 -12.48 6.72
N SER A 112 1.62 -11.99 6.17
CA SER A 112 0.54 -12.86 5.66
C SER A 112 1.00 -13.70 4.48
N ILE A 113 1.77 -13.13 3.55
CA ILE A 113 2.35 -13.86 2.41
C ILE A 113 3.28 -14.96 2.90
N ARG A 114 4.22 -14.66 3.81
CA ARG A 114 5.16 -15.67 4.33
C ARG A 114 4.44 -16.83 5.03
N ARG A 115 3.39 -16.54 5.80
CA ARG A 115 2.56 -17.57 6.44
C ARG A 115 1.79 -18.39 5.40
N GLY A 116 1.20 -17.74 4.40
CA GLY A 116 0.50 -18.40 3.30
C GLY A 116 1.40 -19.35 2.51
N LEU A 117 2.60 -18.89 2.13
CA LEU A 117 3.60 -19.70 1.42
C LEU A 117 4.04 -20.92 2.23
N LYS A 118 4.23 -20.77 3.55
CA LYS A 118 4.58 -21.91 4.43
C LYS A 118 3.48 -22.97 4.43
N SER A 119 2.21 -22.56 4.55
CA SER A 119 1.06 -23.48 4.52
C SER A 119 0.92 -24.19 3.16
N VAL A 120 1.09 -23.46 2.05
CA VAL A 120 1.06 -24.04 0.70
C VAL A 120 2.18 -25.06 0.53
N ARG A 121 3.41 -24.74 0.98
CA ARG A 121 4.55 -25.67 0.91
C ARG A 121 4.27 -26.99 1.64
N VAL A 122 3.77 -26.92 2.87
CA VAL A 122 3.39 -28.11 3.66
C VAL A 122 2.28 -28.91 2.98
N GLN A 123 1.29 -28.25 2.39
CA GLN A 123 0.23 -28.94 1.65
C GLN A 123 0.75 -29.62 0.38
N VAL A 124 1.64 -28.97 -0.37
CA VAL A 124 2.29 -29.54 -1.55
C VAL A 124 3.11 -30.77 -1.17
N GLU A 125 3.96 -30.66 -0.14
CA GLU A 125 4.74 -31.79 0.39
C GLU A 125 3.85 -32.96 0.81
N ARG A 126 2.75 -32.71 1.54
CA ARG A 126 1.78 -33.75 1.91
C ARG A 126 1.11 -34.39 0.69
N LYS A 127 0.78 -33.62 -0.35
CA LYS A 127 0.22 -34.16 -1.61
C LYS A 127 1.24 -35.02 -2.36
N PHE A 128 2.51 -34.60 -2.42
CA PHE A 128 3.58 -35.40 -3.00
C PHE A 128 3.81 -36.70 -2.23
N GLN A 129 3.81 -36.66 -0.89
CA GLN A 129 3.92 -37.86 -0.06
C GLN A 129 2.73 -38.81 -0.26
N ARG A 130 1.49 -38.30 -0.27
CA ARG A 130 0.31 -39.14 -0.59
C ARG A 130 0.41 -39.75 -1.98
N LYS A 131 0.83 -39.00 -3.01
CA LYS A 131 1.05 -39.56 -4.34
C LYS A 131 2.11 -40.67 -4.30
N LYS A 132 3.23 -40.46 -3.62
CA LYS A 132 4.28 -41.48 -3.46
C LYS A 132 3.76 -42.74 -2.76
N GLN A 133 2.87 -42.58 -1.78
CA GLN A 133 2.27 -43.69 -1.02
C GLN A 133 1.14 -44.42 -1.78
N VAL A 134 0.47 -43.74 -2.72
CA VAL A 134 -0.58 -44.31 -3.58
C VAL A 134 -0.02 -44.96 -4.85
N VAL A 135 1.24 -44.70 -5.22
CA VAL A 135 1.93 -45.54 -6.23
C VAL A 135 2.16 -46.93 -5.59
N PRO A 136 1.52 -48.00 -6.08
CA PRO A 136 1.65 -49.34 -5.52
C PRO A 136 3.00 -49.92 -5.97
N GLY A 137 4.07 -49.56 -5.26
CA GLY A 137 5.43 -49.67 -5.81
C GLY A 137 6.35 -50.70 -5.16
N GLU A 138 6.15 -51.04 -3.88
CA GLU A 138 7.08 -51.96 -3.19
C GLU A 138 6.40 -53.14 -2.53
N HIS A 139 5.26 -52.92 -1.84
CA HIS A 139 4.55 -54.02 -1.18
C HIS A 139 3.84 -54.94 -2.18
N ASP A 140 3.20 -54.38 -3.20
CA ASP A 140 2.53 -55.18 -4.23
C ASP A 140 3.55 -55.91 -5.12
N VAL A 141 4.68 -55.27 -5.45
CA VAL A 141 5.77 -55.91 -6.21
C VAL A 141 6.32 -57.13 -5.46
N LYS A 142 6.49 -57.03 -4.13
CA LYS A 142 6.90 -58.17 -3.30
C LYS A 142 5.85 -59.29 -3.26
N ILE A 143 4.57 -58.95 -3.32
CA ILE A 143 3.47 -59.93 -3.39
C ILE A 143 3.44 -60.62 -4.76
N TYR A 144 3.56 -59.87 -5.87
CA TYR A 144 3.62 -60.43 -7.22
C TYR A 144 4.85 -61.31 -7.42
N MET A 145 6.01 -60.90 -6.89
CA MET A 145 7.25 -61.68 -6.95
C MET A 145 7.11 -63.01 -6.17
N ARG A 146 6.42 -63.00 -5.03
CA ARG A 146 6.12 -64.24 -4.28
C ARG A 146 5.15 -65.16 -5.02
N MET A 147 4.13 -64.61 -5.69
CA MET A 147 3.21 -65.41 -6.50
C MET A 147 3.92 -66.03 -7.70
N ALA A 148 4.81 -65.30 -8.38
CA ALA A 148 5.58 -65.82 -9.52
C ALA A 148 6.53 -66.97 -9.15
N VAL A 149 7.14 -66.91 -7.96
CA VAL A 149 8.02 -67.99 -7.45
C VAL A 149 7.25 -69.24 -7.02
N LEU A 150 5.97 -69.09 -6.65
CA LEU A 150 5.13 -70.24 -6.30
C LEU A 150 4.47 -70.89 -7.52
N ALA A 151 4.32 -70.14 -8.62
CA ALA A 151 3.64 -70.59 -9.84
C ALA A 151 4.58 -71.10 -10.94
N GLY A 152 5.89 -70.85 -10.82
CA GLY A 152 6.94 -71.44 -11.67
C GLY A 152 7.63 -72.58 -10.97
#